data_AF-A0A257QC44-F1
#
_entry.id   AF-A0A257QC44-F1
#
_cell.length_a   1.000
_cell.length_b   1.000
_cell.length_c   1.000
_cell.angle_alpha   90.00
_cell.angle_beta   90.00
_cell.angle_gamma   90.00
#
_symmetry.space_group_name_H-M   'P 1'
#
loop_
_entity.id
_entity.type
_entity.pdbx_description
1 polymer ?
#
loop_
_entity_poly.entity_id
_entity_poly.type
_entity_poly.pdbx_seq_one_letter_code
_entity_poly.pdbx_strand_id
1 'polypeptide(L)'
;MLVVFHSKAAAEVLMFEKHALPILIAAGKPYTDTLPARGVITRDQLDAAIAGIEGAISSDTDSAFSDENDDSKAHPISHAVSFRRRAWP
;
A
#
# COMPACT_ATOMS: atom_id res chain seq x y z
N MET A 1 9.70 9.91 -6.86
CA MET A 1 8.73 10.57 -7.75
C MET A 1 7.35 10.68 -7.08
N LEU A 2 6.47 11.59 -7.52
CA LEU A 2 5.06 11.59 -7.12
C LEU A 2 4.25 10.86 -8.20
N VAL A 3 3.37 9.95 -7.79
CA VAL A 3 2.49 9.16 -8.64
C VAL A 3 1.06 9.66 -8.47
N VAL A 4 0.36 9.81 -9.59
CA VAL A 4 -1.05 10.21 -9.63
C VAL A 4 -1.88 9.03 -10.15
N PHE A 5 -2.81 8.56 -9.34
CA PHE A 5 -3.80 7.56 -9.76
C PHE A 5 -5.05 8.30 -10.22
N HIS A 6 -5.33 8.22 -11.52
CA HIS A 6 -6.51 8.82 -12.12
C HIS A 6 -7.62 7.79 -12.29
N SER A 7 -8.84 8.14 -11.89
CA SER A 7 -10.04 7.35 -12.11
C SER A 7 -11.19 8.26 -12.48
N LYS A 8 -12.04 7.83 -13.41
CA LYS A 8 -13.26 8.56 -13.75
C LYS A 8 -14.36 8.42 -12.69
N ALA A 9 -14.26 7.38 -11.85
CA ALA A 9 -15.28 7.01 -10.87
C ALA A 9 -14.95 7.48 -9.45
N ALA A 10 -13.75 8.00 -9.20
CA ALA A 10 -13.29 8.38 -7.86
C ALA A 10 -12.36 9.60 -7.93
N ALA A 11 -12.08 10.21 -6.79
CA ALA A 11 -11.08 11.27 -6.68
C ALA A 11 -9.68 10.76 -7.04
N GLU A 12 -8.84 11.68 -7.52
CA GLU A 12 -7.44 11.37 -7.80
C GLU A 12 -6.69 11.11 -6.48
N VAL A 13 -5.86 10.06 -6.49
CA VAL A 13 -5.00 9.72 -5.35
C VAL A 13 -3.57 10.08 -5.69
N LEU A 14 -2.95 10.88 -4.84
CA LEU A 14 -1.56 11.29 -4.95
C LEU A 14 -0.72 10.50 -3.94
N MET A 15 0.36 9.89 -4.41
CA MET A 15 1.22 9.08 -3.53
C MET A 15 2.68 9.16 -3.96
N PHE A 16 3.59 9.14 -2.99
CA PHE A 16 5.01 8.93 -3.31
C PHE A 16 5.25 7.55 -3.91
N GLU A 17 6.11 7.49 -4.91
CA GLU A 17 6.50 6.28 -5.62
C GLU A 17 6.87 5.10 -4.70
N LYS A 18 7.68 5.37 -3.67
CA LYS A 18 8.10 4.38 -2.66
C LYS A 18 6.93 3.71 -1.90
N HIS A 19 5.76 4.35 -1.90
CA HIS A 19 4.56 3.83 -1.27
C HIS A 19 3.59 3.22 -2.30
N ALA A 20 3.62 3.70 -3.54
CA ALA A 20 2.82 3.17 -4.64
C ALA A 20 3.33 1.80 -5.11
N LEU A 21 4.66 1.60 -5.13
CA LEU A 21 5.30 0.38 -5.61
C LEU A 21 4.76 -0.89 -4.93
N PRO A 22 4.72 -1.01 -3.59
CA PRO A 22 4.23 -2.24 -2.97
C PRO A 22 2.71 -2.44 -3.17
N ILE A 23 1.91 -1.37 -3.34
CA ILE A 23 0.47 -1.48 -3.68
C ILE A 23 0.30 -2.05 -5.08
N LEU A 24 1.12 -1.59 -6.04
CA LEU A 24 1.06 -2.06 -7.42
C LEU A 24 1.54 -3.51 -7.55
N ILE A 25 2.54 -3.91 -6.77
CA ILE A 25 2.96 -5.31 -6.67
C ILE A 25 1.82 -6.17 -6.12
N ALA A 26 1.18 -5.75 -5.04
CA ALA A 26 0.01 -6.44 -4.49
C ALA A 26 -1.16 -6.51 -5.50
N ALA A 27 -1.32 -5.48 -6.33
CA ALA A 27 -2.28 -5.44 -7.43
C ALA A 27 -1.91 -6.35 -8.63
N GLY A 28 -0.83 -7.14 -8.53
CA GLY A 28 -0.39 -8.07 -9.57
C GLY A 28 0.44 -7.43 -10.68
N LYS A 29 0.97 -6.21 -10.49
CA LYS A 29 1.91 -5.61 -11.44
C LYS A 29 3.35 -6.05 -11.11
N PRO A 30 4.10 -6.59 -12.08
CA PRO A 30 5.43 -7.15 -11.83
C PRO A 30 6.52 -6.06 -11.80
N TYR A 31 6.31 -5.00 -11.01
CA TYR A 31 7.32 -3.97 -10.81
C TYR A 31 8.29 -4.44 -9.71
N THR A 32 9.60 -4.37 -9.98
CA THR A 32 10.61 -4.81 -9.01
C THR A 32 11.14 -3.63 -8.22
N ASP A 33 11.88 -2.73 -8.87
CA ASP A 33 12.62 -1.66 -8.17
C ASP A 33 12.17 -0.26 -8.56
N THR A 34 11.67 -0.08 -9.78
CA THR A 34 11.30 1.25 -10.29
C THR A 34 9.92 1.24 -10.93
N LEU A 35 9.20 2.35 -10.77
CA LEU A 35 7.92 2.53 -11.45
C LEU A 35 8.16 3.05 -12.88
N PRO A 36 7.41 2.53 -13.87
CA PRO A 36 7.38 3.15 -15.19
C PRO A 36 6.74 4.54 -15.12
N ALA A 37 7.08 5.41 -16.07
CA ALA A 37 6.52 6.77 -16.13
C ALA A 37 4.99 6.81 -16.30
N ARG A 38 4.39 5.76 -16.88
CA ARG A 38 2.94 5.58 -17.04
C ARG A 38 2.56 4.10 -16.94
N GLY A 39 1.33 3.84 -16.54
CA GLY A 39 0.74 2.51 -16.51
C GLY A 39 -0.78 2.56 -16.61
N VAL A 40 -1.41 1.40 -16.85
CA VAL A 40 -2.87 1.26 -16.86
C VAL A 40 -3.26 -0.05 -16.17
N ILE A 41 -4.36 -0.02 -15.43
CA ILE A 41 -5.06 -1.20 -14.92
C ILE A 41 -6.33 -1.32 -15.75
N THR A 42 -6.45 -2.41 -16.52
CA THR A 42 -7.64 -2.64 -17.35
C THR A 42 -8.76 -3.20 -16.51
N ARG A 43 -10.00 -3.13 -17.03
CA ARG A 43 -11.18 -3.64 -16.33
C ARG A 43 -11.03 -5.11 -15.91
N ASP A 44 -10.52 -5.95 -16.81
CA ASP A 44 -10.37 -7.39 -16.56
C ASP A 44 -9.32 -7.70 -15.47
N GLN A 45 -8.45 -6.73 -15.16
CA GLN A 45 -7.44 -6.84 -14.11
C GLN A 45 -7.94 -6.37 -12.75
N LEU A 46 -9.11 -5.69 -12.68
CA LEU A 46 -9.59 -5.06 -11.45
C LEU A 46 -9.88 -6.09 -10.35
N ASP A 47 -10.61 -7.15 -10.67
CA ASP A 47 -11.00 -8.15 -9.66
C ASP A 47 -9.77 -8.81 -9.02
N ALA A 48 -8.79 -9.19 -9.85
CA ALA A 48 -7.53 -9.75 -9.37
C ALA A 48 -6.69 -8.74 -8.58
N ALA A 49 -6.65 -7.48 -9.02
CA ALA A 49 -5.91 -6.42 -8.33
C ALA A 49 -6.50 -6.13 -6.95
N ILE A 50 -7.83 -6.06 -6.83
CA ILE A 50 -8.53 -5.85 -5.56
C ILE A 50 -8.23 -7.01 -4.61
N ALA A 51 -8.44 -8.25 -5.06
CA ALA A 51 -8.18 -9.44 -4.25
C ALA A 51 -6.72 -9.52 -3.77
N GLY A 52 -5.76 -9.14 -4.62
CA GLY A 52 -4.34 -9.10 -4.24
C GLY A 52 -4.03 -8.05 -3.17
N ILE A 53 -4.63 -6.85 -3.27
CA ILE A 53 -4.47 -5.80 -2.27
C ILE A 53 -5.13 -6.21 -0.94
N GLU A 54 -6.34 -6.76 -0.96
CA GLU A 54 -7.03 -7.25 0.23
C GLU A 54 -6.27 -8.40 0.91
N GLY A 55 -5.68 -9.29 0.10
CA GLY A 55 -4.80 -10.36 0.57
C GLY A 55 -3.56 -9.80 1.27
N ALA A 56 -2.91 -8.80 0.66
CA ALA A 56 -1.74 -8.14 1.25
C ALA A 56 -2.08 -7.48 2.61
N ILE A 57 -3.20 -6.76 2.69
CA ILE A 57 -3.70 -6.15 3.94
C ILE A 57 -3.96 -7.22 5.02
N SER A 58 -4.55 -8.34 4.62
CA SER A 58 -4.91 -9.43 5.55
C SER A 58 -3.67 -10.16 6.09
N SER A 59 -2.69 -10.40 5.20
CA SER A 59 -1.41 -11.05 5.52
C SER A 59 -0.47 -10.20 6.38
N ASP A 60 -0.68 -8.89 6.39
CA ASP A 60 0.03 -7.95 7.25
C ASP A 60 -0.51 -8.05 8.69
N THR A 61 -0.13 -9.13 9.37
CA THR A 61 -0.52 -9.45 10.75
C THR A 61 0.44 -8.91 11.79
N ASP A 62 1.56 -8.31 11.39
CA ASP A 62 2.58 -7.85 12.33
C ASP A 62 2.13 -6.60 13.10
N SER A 63 1.78 -6.86 14.36
CA SER A 63 1.79 -5.96 15.51
C SER A 63 0.86 -4.75 15.43
N ALA A 64 -0.44 -5.05 15.48
CA ALA A 64 -1.33 -4.38 16.42
C ALA A 64 -0.65 -4.25 17.79
N PHE A 65 -0.53 -3.02 18.31
CA PHE A 65 -0.35 -2.67 19.73
C PHE A 65 0.49 -3.65 20.56
N SER A 66 1.83 -3.54 20.51
CA SER A 66 2.65 -4.12 21.57
C SER A 66 2.35 -3.34 22.87
N ASP A 67 1.62 -3.99 23.77
CA ASP A 67 1.24 -3.63 25.16
C ASP A 67 2.08 -2.52 25.81
N GLU A 68 1.46 -1.42 26.24
CA GLU A 68 2.03 -0.10 26.60
C GLU A 68 3.02 -0.04 27.79
N ASN A 69 3.71 -1.12 28.17
CA ASN A 69 4.59 -1.15 29.35
C ASN A 69 6.03 -1.63 29.06
N ASP A 70 6.75 -0.95 28.18
CA ASP A 70 8.21 -1.09 28.12
C ASP A 70 8.86 0.24 27.69
N ASP A 71 9.52 0.92 28.63
CA ASP A 71 10.27 2.17 28.43
C ASP A 71 11.42 2.03 27.41
N SER A 72 11.72 0.81 26.96
CA SER A 72 12.72 0.49 25.94
C SER A 72 12.19 0.58 24.50
N LYS A 73 10.90 0.87 24.29
CA LYS A 73 10.28 0.88 22.96
C LYS A 73 10.67 2.09 22.12
N ALA A 74 11.06 1.82 20.87
CA ALA A 74 11.30 2.87 19.88
C ALA A 74 10.06 3.75 19.72
N HIS A 75 10.27 5.07 19.66
CA HIS A 75 9.19 6.05 19.57
C HIS A 75 8.18 5.69 18.45
N PRO A 76 6.86 5.83 18.65
CA PRO A 76 5.84 5.48 17.67
C PRO A 76 6.08 6.01 16.24
N ILE A 77 6.73 7.18 16.13
CA ILE A 77 7.05 7.82 14.85
C ILE A 77 8.15 7.11 14.05
N SER A 78 9.00 6.30 14.68
CA SER A 78 10.05 5.53 14.00
C SER A 78 9.54 4.19 13.45
N HIS A 79 8.30 3.80 13.78
CA HIS A 79 7.70 2.58 13.25
C HIS A 79 7.25 2.78 11.81
N ALA A 80 7.54 1.80 10.95
CA ALA A 80 7.01 1.80 9.60
C ALA A 80 5.47 1.69 9.63
N VAL A 81 4.81 2.44 8.75
CA VAL A 81 3.35 2.36 8.58
C VAL A 81 3.03 1.20 7.64
N SER A 82 2.50 0.12 8.23
CA SER A 82 2.13 -1.12 7.55
C SER A 82 0.92 -0.94 6.60
N PHE A 83 0.67 -1.92 5.73
CA PHE A 83 -0.50 -1.92 4.84
C PHE A 83 -1.80 -1.92 5.62
N ARG A 84 -1.86 -2.77 6.65
CA ARG A 84 -2.98 -2.83 7.57
C ARG A 84 -3.26 -1.44 8.12
N ARG A 85 -2.28 -0.78 8.74
CA ARG A 85 -2.49 0.56 9.35
C ARG A 85 -2.94 1.63 8.35
N ARG A 86 -2.59 1.53 7.06
CA ARG A 86 -3.04 2.47 6.01
C ARG A 86 -4.48 2.24 5.54
N ALA A 87 -5.03 1.05 5.78
CA ALA A 87 -6.37 0.69 5.33
C ALA A 87 -7.48 1.22 6.26
N TRP A 88 -7.15 1.66 7.48
CA TRP A 88 -8.09 2.30 8.40
C TRP A 88 -7.86 3.82 8.47
N PRO A 89 -8.94 4.63 8.58
CA PRO A 89 -8.87 6.08 8.79
C PRO A 89 -8.30 6.47 10.17
#